data_AF-A0A9E8JXA9-F1
#
_entry.id   AF-A0A9E8JXA9-F1
#
_cell.length_a   1.000
_cell.length_b   1.000
_cell.length_c   1.000
_cell.angle_alpha   90.00
_cell.angle_beta   90.00
_cell.angle_gamma   90.00
#
_symmetry.space_group_name_H-M   'P 1'
#
loop_
_entity.id
_entity.type
_entity.pdbx_description
1 polymer ?
#
loop_
_entity_poly.entity_id
_entity_poly.type
_entity_poly.pdbx_seq_one_letter_code
_entity_poly.pdbx_strand_id
1 'polypeptide(L)'
;MIYLAENRLYPIPVKNPPHPNKGYNQRPDFSISPLVKPHARDFDIELTHSLIKQECFDSGRVVVLSSNNLFFISPEQFEGYGDIACLNLSRNGLSAALNGTEFKGLVNLTYLDLSFNKIDLAYDYAFSELQKLEVLDLSHNEHYFKVFGITHNLNFTKYLPALRVLNMSFNSINTLTTKQMHSKSLTELQFTRNYLGTLWKEKDGTYKRLFTDLTNLTILDISYNKIAKIPDDVYGYLPQKLIRLHINHNKLNDFVWDNLQFFHQLEVLDLSYNVLTNVTGINSNSTYNLTVLDLSHNHIFHLDNGFLNGVKSLKILKLGYNKLTTINESTFQPRPESQIDTLYLQKNPFQCTCDSLDFILWIENSGIKIPRLITEVTCETPANQRDKPLIKFDINQCVNDSLAFLIY
;
A
#
# COMPACT_ATOMS: atom_id res chain seq x y z
N MET A 1 15.68 -30.62 -20.24
CA MET A 1 16.85 -29.80 -20.60
C MET A 1 16.34 -28.39 -20.83
N ILE A 2 16.55 -27.46 -19.89
CA ILE A 2 16.22 -26.06 -20.11
C ILE A 2 17.09 -25.62 -21.29
N TYR A 3 16.48 -25.45 -22.47
CA TYR A 3 17.05 -24.53 -23.44
C TYR A 3 16.91 -23.17 -22.77
N LEU A 4 17.96 -22.78 -22.03
CA LEU A 4 18.31 -21.38 -21.83
C LEU A 4 18.73 -20.90 -23.23
N ALA A 5 17.79 -20.88 -24.17
CA ALA A 5 17.97 -20.16 -25.41
C ALA A 5 18.23 -18.75 -24.95
N GLU A 6 19.50 -18.37 -25.09
CA GLU A 6 20.10 -17.11 -24.70
C GLU A 6 19.00 -16.08 -24.48
N ASN A 7 18.81 -15.71 -23.22
CA ASN A 7 18.04 -14.52 -22.87
C ASN A 7 18.42 -13.50 -23.93
N ARG A 8 17.47 -13.11 -24.79
CA ARG A 8 17.61 -11.92 -25.61
C ARG A 8 17.53 -10.75 -24.64
N LEU A 9 18.57 -10.60 -23.82
CA LEU A 9 19.01 -9.32 -23.30
C LEU A 9 19.31 -8.52 -24.55
N TYR A 10 18.31 -7.86 -25.12
CA TYR A 10 18.58 -6.80 -26.07
C TYR A 10 19.39 -5.78 -25.28
N PRO A 11 20.66 -5.50 -25.64
CA PRO A 11 21.41 -4.46 -24.99
C PRO A 11 20.66 -3.15 -25.21
N ILE A 12 20.20 -2.51 -24.12
CA ILE A 12 19.64 -1.16 -24.19
C ILE A 12 20.84 -0.21 -24.23
N PRO A 13 21.08 0.53 -25.33
CA PRO A 13 22.21 1.45 -25.40
C PRO A 13 22.03 2.62 -24.42
N VAL A 14 23.03 2.89 -23.58
CA VAL A 14 23.05 3.99 -22.57
C VAL A 14 23.34 5.34 -23.23
N LYS A 15 22.70 5.68 -24.36
CA LYS A 15 22.83 7.01 -24.94
C LYS A 15 21.48 7.57 -25.35
N ASN A 16 21.13 8.68 -24.71
CA ASN A 16 20.07 9.59 -25.15
C ASN A 16 20.15 9.79 -26.68
N PRO A 17 19.07 9.54 -27.43
CA PRO A 17 19.05 9.99 -28.82
C PRO A 17 19.08 11.52 -28.83
N PRO A 18 19.91 12.16 -29.67
CA PRO A 18 19.78 13.58 -29.92
C PRO A 18 18.41 13.82 -30.59
N HIS A 19 17.77 14.94 -30.24
CA HIS A 19 16.46 15.39 -30.72
C HIS A 19 16.17 15.04 -32.20
N PRO A 20 14.93 14.67 -32.56
CA PRO A 20 14.59 14.40 -33.94
C PRO A 20 14.47 15.71 -34.72
N ASN A 21 15.44 15.96 -35.61
CA ASN A 21 15.24 16.84 -36.75
C ASN A 21 14.72 16.02 -37.95
N LYS A 22 13.69 16.58 -38.58
CA LYS A 22 12.97 16.19 -39.81
C LYS A 22 13.73 15.34 -40.84
N GLY A 23 13.04 14.36 -41.43
CA GLY A 23 13.19 14.06 -42.86
C GLY A 23 13.22 12.59 -43.32
N TYR A 24 12.12 12.16 -43.95
CA TYR A 24 12.00 11.20 -45.06
C TYR A 24 12.07 9.67 -44.88
N ASN A 25 11.20 9.03 -45.68
CA ASN A 25 10.81 7.63 -45.82
C ASN A 25 11.88 6.74 -46.50
N GLN A 26 11.92 5.44 -46.15
CA GLN A 26 11.64 4.26 -47.02
C GLN A 26 12.05 2.93 -46.34
N ARG A 27 11.28 1.86 -46.60
CA ARG A 27 11.52 0.44 -46.20
C ARG A 27 12.47 -0.26 -47.21
N PRO A 28 12.63 -1.61 -47.18
CA PRO A 28 13.35 -2.47 -46.21
C PRO A 28 14.46 -3.29 -46.93
N ASP A 29 15.53 -3.73 -46.26
CA ASP A 29 16.27 -4.90 -46.79
C ASP A 29 17.14 -5.65 -45.76
N PHE A 30 17.08 -6.97 -45.87
CA PHE A 30 17.92 -7.94 -45.19
C PHE A 30 19.29 -8.01 -45.88
N SER A 31 20.38 -7.84 -45.13
CA SER A 31 21.64 -8.52 -45.45
C SER A 31 22.49 -8.71 -44.20
N ILE A 32 22.84 -9.97 -43.94
CA ILE A 32 23.88 -10.38 -43.00
C ILE A 32 25.15 -10.58 -43.83
N SER A 33 26.27 -10.01 -43.41
CA SER A 33 27.60 -10.45 -43.83
C SER A 33 28.63 -10.21 -42.72
N PRO A 34 29.70 -11.02 -42.66
CA PRO A 34 30.38 -11.41 -41.44
C PRO A 34 31.73 -10.70 -41.25
N LEU A 35 32.32 -10.89 -40.07
CA LEU A 35 33.62 -10.41 -39.59
C LEU A 35 33.64 -9.02 -38.94
N VAL A 36 33.44 -9.00 -37.62
CA VAL A 36 34.19 -8.13 -36.72
C VAL A 36 34.72 -8.98 -35.56
N LYS A 37 36.05 -9.10 -35.45
CA LYS A 37 36.74 -9.70 -34.30
C LYS A 37 36.47 -8.85 -33.04
N PRO A 38 36.38 -9.46 -31.85
CA PRO A 38 35.95 -8.76 -30.65
C PRO A 38 37.03 -7.77 -30.20
N HIS A 39 36.68 -6.50 -30.09
CA HIS A 39 37.38 -5.59 -29.20
C HIS A 39 36.81 -5.80 -27.80
N ALA A 40 37.66 -6.26 -26.89
CA ALA A 40 37.42 -6.19 -25.46
C ALA A 40 37.26 -4.71 -25.09
N ARG A 41 36.02 -4.26 -25.05
CA ARG A 41 35.63 -3.09 -24.27
C ARG A 41 34.91 -3.64 -23.07
N ASP A 42 35.39 -3.25 -21.90
CA ASP A 42 34.76 -3.48 -20.61
C ASP A 42 33.28 -3.12 -20.73
N PHE A 43 32.44 -4.15 -20.86
CA PHE A 43 31.02 -4.03 -20.65
C PHE A 43 30.83 -4.12 -19.14
N ASP A 44 30.86 -2.96 -18.47
CA ASP A 44 30.25 -2.87 -17.15
C ASP A 44 28.77 -3.19 -17.33
N ILE A 45 28.40 -4.43 -17.00
CA ILE A 45 27.02 -4.88 -16.93
C ILE A 45 26.43 -4.26 -15.68
N GLU A 46 25.91 -3.04 -15.80
CA GLU A 46 24.99 -2.50 -14.84
C GLU A 46 23.69 -3.31 -14.99
N LEU A 47 23.58 -4.40 -14.23
CA LEU A 47 22.29 -5.08 -13.99
C LEU A 47 21.37 -4.00 -13.45
N THR A 48 20.54 -3.42 -14.31
CA THR A 48 19.60 -2.39 -13.90
C THR A 48 18.79 -2.96 -12.74
N HIS A 49 19.03 -2.44 -11.53
CA HIS A 49 18.37 -2.79 -10.28
C HIS A 49 16.84 -2.56 -10.30
N SER A 50 16.25 -2.34 -11.48
CA SER A 50 14.85 -2.05 -11.73
C SER A 50 13.99 -3.29 -12.01
N LEU A 51 14.60 -4.46 -12.32
CA LEU A 51 13.85 -5.69 -12.61
C LEU A 51 13.74 -6.66 -11.42
N ILE A 52 14.58 -6.48 -10.39
CA ILE A 52 14.69 -7.40 -9.25
C ILE A 52 14.49 -6.59 -7.97
N LYS A 53 13.56 -7.03 -7.10
CA LYS A 53 13.36 -6.41 -5.79
C LYS A 53 14.60 -6.62 -4.92
N GLN A 54 14.99 -5.60 -4.16
CA GLN A 54 16.20 -5.62 -3.32
C GLN A 54 16.26 -6.87 -2.41
N GLU A 55 15.13 -7.25 -1.81
CA GLU A 55 15.02 -8.42 -0.92
C GLU A 55 15.41 -9.75 -1.61
N CYS A 56 15.11 -9.88 -2.90
CA CYS A 56 15.48 -11.04 -3.71
C CYS A 56 16.99 -11.07 -3.99
N PHE A 57 17.59 -9.90 -4.24
CA PHE A 57 19.04 -9.79 -4.42
C PHE A 57 19.80 -10.10 -3.13
N ASP A 58 19.32 -9.58 -2.01
CA ASP A 58 19.91 -9.79 -0.68
C ASP A 58 19.77 -11.24 -0.19
N SER A 59 18.89 -12.03 -0.80
CA SER A 59 18.63 -13.41 -0.43
C SER A 59 19.74 -14.40 -0.81
N GLY A 60 20.58 -14.09 -1.82
CA GLY A 60 21.67 -14.96 -2.27
C GLY A 60 21.71 -15.17 -3.78
N ARG A 61 21.91 -16.42 -4.24
CA ARG A 61 21.98 -16.72 -5.68
C ARG A 61 20.61 -16.45 -6.35
N VAL A 62 20.59 -15.54 -7.32
CA VAL A 62 19.37 -15.13 -8.04
C VAL A 62 19.30 -15.75 -9.43
N VAL A 63 18.13 -16.25 -9.80
CA VAL A 63 17.81 -16.66 -11.18
C VAL A 63 16.58 -15.91 -11.67
N VAL A 64 16.72 -15.22 -12.79
CA VAL A 64 15.64 -14.43 -13.42
C VAL A 64 15.21 -15.11 -14.71
N LEU A 65 13.97 -15.59 -14.72
CA LEU A 65 13.28 -16.21 -15.84
C LEU A 65 11.98 -15.44 -16.16
N SER A 66 11.89 -14.17 -15.76
CA SER A 66 10.71 -13.36 -15.98
C SER A 66 10.50 -13.02 -17.45
N SER A 67 9.25 -12.75 -17.85
CA SER A 67 8.88 -12.38 -19.22
C SER A 67 9.28 -13.42 -20.28
N ASN A 68 9.20 -14.69 -19.93
CA ASN A 68 9.41 -15.82 -20.84
C ASN A 68 8.07 -16.47 -21.22
N ASN A 69 8.13 -17.57 -21.98
CA ASN A 69 6.96 -18.34 -22.41
C ASN A 69 6.81 -19.64 -21.59
N LEU A 70 7.07 -19.61 -20.29
CA LEU A 70 6.90 -20.78 -19.41
C LEU A 70 5.41 -20.96 -19.08
N PHE A 71 4.85 -22.12 -19.40
CA PHE A 71 3.44 -22.46 -19.13
C PHE A 71 3.27 -23.61 -18.13
N PHE A 72 4.32 -24.40 -17.91
CA PHE A 72 4.38 -25.44 -16.87
C PHE A 72 5.78 -25.52 -16.27
N ILE A 73 5.86 -26.11 -15.07
CA ILE A 73 7.10 -26.45 -14.39
C ILE A 73 7.01 -27.93 -14.03
N SER A 74 7.99 -28.73 -14.45
CA SER A 74 8.09 -30.12 -13.98
C SER A 74 8.98 -30.18 -12.72
N PRO A 75 8.74 -31.14 -11.80
CA PRO A 75 9.57 -31.32 -10.61
C PRO A 75 11.06 -31.47 -10.91
N GLU A 76 11.40 -32.10 -12.04
CA GLU A 76 12.78 -32.37 -12.45
C GLU A 76 13.46 -31.15 -13.10
N GLN A 77 12.71 -30.12 -13.48
CA GLN A 77 13.22 -28.97 -14.23
C GLN A 77 14.29 -28.19 -13.46
N PHE A 78 14.21 -28.19 -12.14
CA PHE A 78 15.15 -27.51 -11.23
C PHE A 78 16.09 -28.48 -10.49
N GLU A 79 16.22 -29.72 -10.95
CA GLU A 79 17.24 -30.63 -10.41
C GLU A 79 18.64 -30.05 -10.60
N GLY A 80 19.45 -30.11 -9.53
CA GLY A 80 20.80 -29.55 -9.50
C GLY A 80 20.88 -28.04 -9.23
N TYR A 81 19.75 -27.33 -9.09
CA TYR A 81 19.70 -25.89 -8.81
C TYR A 81 19.33 -25.55 -7.36
N GLY A 82 19.62 -26.46 -6.41
CA GLY A 82 19.24 -26.31 -5.00
C GLY A 82 19.96 -25.20 -4.23
N ASP A 83 20.91 -24.50 -4.85
CA ASP A 83 21.63 -23.36 -4.29
C ASP A 83 20.99 -21.99 -4.65
N ILE A 84 19.94 -21.98 -5.48
CA ILE A 84 19.16 -20.77 -5.76
C ILE A 84 18.43 -20.33 -4.49
N ALA A 85 18.62 -19.06 -4.12
CA ALA A 85 17.91 -18.43 -3.01
C ALA A 85 16.74 -17.55 -3.50
N CYS A 86 16.88 -16.93 -4.67
CA CYS A 86 15.79 -16.18 -5.30
C CYS A 86 15.49 -16.64 -6.73
N LEU A 87 14.23 -16.89 -7.02
CA LEU A 87 13.73 -17.24 -8.34
C LEU A 87 12.63 -16.27 -8.79
N ASN A 88 12.86 -15.58 -9.90
CA ASN A 88 11.87 -14.72 -10.52
C ASN A 88 11.27 -15.38 -11.76
N LEU A 89 10.01 -15.82 -11.66
CA LEU A 89 9.20 -16.42 -12.72
C LEU A 89 8.04 -15.51 -13.15
N SER A 90 8.11 -14.22 -12.82
CA SER A 90 7.04 -13.27 -13.12
C SER A 90 6.79 -13.11 -14.62
N ARG A 91 5.58 -12.69 -15.00
CA ARG A 91 5.21 -12.39 -16.40
C ARG A 91 5.43 -13.58 -17.35
N ASN A 92 5.16 -14.79 -16.88
CA ASN A 92 5.12 -15.98 -17.71
C ASN A 92 3.65 -16.35 -18.02
N GLY A 93 3.44 -17.52 -18.61
CA GLY A 93 2.12 -18.08 -18.90
C GLY A 93 1.71 -19.19 -17.94
N LEU A 94 2.29 -19.27 -16.74
CA LEU A 94 2.10 -20.42 -15.83
C LEU A 94 0.63 -20.52 -15.42
N SER A 95 -0.03 -21.61 -15.80
CA SER A 95 -1.44 -21.90 -15.49
C SER A 95 -1.61 -23.22 -14.75
N ALA A 96 -0.61 -23.60 -13.94
CA ALA A 96 -0.60 -24.85 -13.21
C ALA A 96 -1.37 -24.73 -11.89
N ALA A 97 -2.09 -25.81 -11.54
CA ALA A 97 -2.62 -26.03 -10.21
C ALA A 97 -1.52 -26.63 -9.33
N LEU A 98 -0.80 -25.77 -8.62
CA LEU A 98 0.39 -26.16 -7.89
C LEU A 98 0.05 -27.08 -6.72
N ASN A 99 0.67 -28.25 -6.68
CA ASN A 99 0.41 -29.29 -5.68
C ASN A 99 1.58 -29.53 -4.73
N GLY A 100 2.62 -28.69 -4.80
CA GLY A 100 3.75 -28.74 -3.89
C GLY A 100 4.83 -29.74 -4.31
N THR A 101 4.99 -29.96 -5.61
CA THR A 101 6.06 -30.81 -6.17
C THR A 101 6.94 -30.08 -7.17
N GLU A 102 6.44 -28.98 -7.74
CA GLU A 102 7.02 -28.27 -8.87
C GLU A 102 8.38 -27.64 -8.54
N PHE A 103 8.61 -27.27 -7.28
CA PHE A 103 9.85 -26.63 -6.83
C PHE A 103 10.68 -27.50 -5.89
N LYS A 104 10.47 -28.82 -5.89
CA LYS A 104 11.11 -29.75 -4.94
C LYS A 104 12.64 -29.69 -4.94
N GLY A 105 13.26 -29.38 -6.09
CA GLY A 105 14.71 -29.22 -6.21
C GLY A 105 15.28 -27.95 -5.55
N LEU A 106 14.44 -26.95 -5.24
CA LEU A 106 14.84 -25.62 -4.77
C LEU A 106 14.82 -25.52 -3.24
N VAL A 107 15.57 -26.39 -2.57
CA VAL A 107 15.54 -26.56 -1.10
C VAL A 107 16.01 -25.34 -0.29
N ASN A 108 16.75 -24.41 -0.91
CA ASN A 108 17.24 -23.19 -0.28
C ASN A 108 16.51 -21.92 -0.72
N LEU A 109 15.41 -22.04 -1.46
CA LEU A 109 14.68 -20.88 -1.96
C LEU A 109 14.04 -20.11 -0.81
N THR A 110 14.36 -18.82 -0.71
CA THR A 110 13.81 -17.88 0.27
C THR A 110 12.88 -16.85 -0.39
N TYR A 111 13.08 -16.57 -1.68
CA TYR A 111 12.28 -15.61 -2.44
C TYR A 111 11.74 -16.25 -3.73
N LEU A 112 10.43 -16.20 -3.94
CA LEU A 112 9.77 -16.66 -5.16
C LEU A 112 8.82 -15.59 -5.73
N ASP A 113 9.11 -15.11 -6.94
CA ASP A 113 8.20 -14.25 -7.69
C ASP A 113 7.43 -15.05 -8.74
N LEU A 114 6.12 -15.17 -8.54
CA LEU A 114 5.17 -15.76 -9.50
C LEU A 114 4.14 -14.73 -9.98
N SER A 115 4.44 -13.43 -9.84
CA SER A 115 3.52 -12.37 -10.23
C SER A 115 3.24 -12.36 -11.74
N PHE A 116 2.08 -11.84 -12.14
CA PHE A 116 1.68 -11.78 -13.56
C PHE A 116 1.70 -13.15 -14.27
N ASN A 117 1.18 -14.18 -13.60
CA ASN A 117 0.93 -15.50 -14.19
C ASN A 117 -0.57 -15.79 -14.16
N LYS A 118 -0.95 -17.07 -14.23
CA LYS A 118 -2.32 -17.56 -14.09
C LYS A 118 -2.34 -18.70 -13.07
N ILE A 119 -1.68 -18.55 -11.92
CA ILE A 119 -1.60 -19.64 -10.92
C ILE A 119 -2.99 -20.05 -10.43
N ASP A 120 -3.27 -21.35 -10.41
CA ASP A 120 -4.49 -21.92 -9.83
C ASP A 120 -4.21 -22.44 -8.42
N LEU A 121 -4.90 -21.90 -7.42
CA LEU A 121 -4.77 -22.27 -6.02
C LEU A 121 -5.84 -23.29 -5.62
N ALA A 122 -5.82 -24.44 -6.30
CA ALA A 122 -6.77 -25.53 -6.05
C ALA A 122 -6.44 -26.36 -4.79
N TYR A 123 -5.17 -26.43 -4.39
CA TYR A 123 -4.70 -27.32 -3.31
C TYR A 123 -4.25 -26.55 -2.06
N ASP A 124 -4.69 -27.03 -0.88
CA ASP A 124 -4.30 -26.45 0.42
C ASP A 124 -2.80 -26.61 0.73
N TYR A 125 -2.08 -27.47 0.02
CA TYR A 125 -0.66 -27.77 0.25
C TYR A 125 0.23 -27.31 -0.91
N ALA A 126 -0.26 -26.38 -1.74
CA ALA A 126 0.58 -25.69 -2.72
C ALA A 126 1.83 -25.10 -2.04
N PHE A 127 2.99 -25.18 -2.71
CA PHE A 127 4.28 -24.69 -2.20
C PHE A 127 4.81 -25.39 -0.93
N SER A 128 4.18 -26.47 -0.45
CA SER A 128 4.59 -27.14 0.78
C SER A 128 6.00 -27.77 0.75
N GLU A 129 6.64 -27.87 -0.40
CA GLU A 129 8.05 -28.25 -0.53
C GLU A 129 9.03 -27.12 -0.15
N LEU A 130 8.59 -25.86 -0.20
CA LEU A 130 9.44 -24.67 -0.02
C LEU A 130 9.56 -24.25 1.45
N GLN A 131 10.22 -25.11 2.25
CA GLN A 131 10.28 -24.96 3.71
C GLN A 131 11.06 -23.74 4.23
N LYS A 132 11.92 -23.13 3.40
CA LYS A 132 12.70 -21.93 3.72
C LYS A 132 12.15 -20.65 3.08
N LEU A 133 11.02 -20.73 2.40
CA LEU A 133 10.47 -19.59 1.68
C LEU A 133 10.02 -18.50 2.66
N GLU A 134 10.59 -17.31 2.51
CA GLU A 134 10.30 -16.14 3.32
C GLU A 134 9.42 -15.13 2.58
N VAL A 135 9.58 -15.00 1.26
CA VAL A 135 8.83 -14.05 0.44
C VAL A 135 8.21 -14.76 -0.75
N LEU A 136 6.89 -14.62 -0.88
CA LEU A 136 6.11 -15.15 -1.99
C LEU A 136 5.27 -14.04 -2.64
N ASP A 137 5.52 -13.78 -3.92
CA ASP A 137 4.70 -12.87 -4.72
C ASP A 137 3.79 -13.64 -5.68
N LEU A 138 2.49 -13.58 -5.42
CA LEU A 138 1.42 -14.14 -6.24
C LEU A 138 0.51 -13.05 -6.80
N SER A 139 0.98 -11.80 -6.84
CA SER A 139 0.17 -10.70 -7.37
C SER A 139 -0.10 -10.84 -8.87
N HIS A 140 -1.18 -10.22 -9.35
CA HIS A 140 -1.55 -10.26 -10.79
C HIS A 140 -1.77 -11.68 -11.36
N ASN A 141 -2.28 -12.61 -10.55
CA ASN A 141 -2.75 -13.95 -10.92
C ASN A 141 -4.29 -14.03 -10.97
N GLU A 142 -4.95 -12.96 -11.40
CA GLU A 142 -6.42 -12.82 -11.36
C GLU A 142 -7.20 -13.77 -12.28
N HIS A 143 -6.54 -14.52 -13.16
CA HIS A 143 -7.20 -15.33 -14.19
C HIS A 143 -8.22 -16.30 -13.61
N TYR A 144 -7.80 -17.16 -12.68
CA TYR A 144 -8.68 -18.17 -12.08
C TYR A 144 -9.65 -17.57 -11.06
N PHE A 145 -9.27 -16.52 -10.32
CA PHE A 145 -10.16 -15.82 -9.37
C PHE A 145 -11.37 -15.14 -10.01
N LYS A 146 -11.34 -14.89 -11.33
CA LYS A 146 -12.48 -14.34 -12.08
C LYS A 146 -13.45 -15.41 -12.57
N VAL A 147 -13.03 -16.68 -12.58
CA VAL A 147 -13.84 -17.78 -13.13
C VAL A 147 -14.81 -18.27 -12.05
N PHE A 148 -16.07 -18.43 -12.43
CA PHE A 148 -17.10 -18.90 -11.51
C PHE A 148 -16.97 -20.41 -11.24
N GLY A 149 -17.23 -20.83 -10.00
CA GLY A 149 -17.28 -22.25 -9.61
C GLY A 149 -15.91 -22.92 -9.40
N ILE A 150 -14.81 -22.15 -9.40
CA ILE A 150 -13.47 -22.67 -9.11
C ILE A 150 -13.18 -22.56 -7.61
N THR A 151 -12.49 -23.56 -7.08
CA THR A 151 -12.01 -23.57 -5.70
C THR A 151 -10.80 -22.68 -5.54
N HIS A 152 -10.79 -21.84 -4.52
CA HIS A 152 -9.67 -20.98 -4.19
C HIS A 152 -9.25 -21.19 -2.75
N ASN A 153 -8.12 -21.88 -2.57
CA ASN A 153 -7.60 -22.31 -1.30
C ASN A 153 -6.38 -21.48 -0.89
N LEU A 154 -6.55 -20.62 0.11
CA LEU A 154 -5.49 -19.78 0.67
C LEU A 154 -4.85 -20.40 1.93
N ASN A 155 -5.24 -21.62 2.31
CA ASN A 155 -4.68 -22.32 3.47
C ASN A 155 -3.26 -22.85 3.25
N PHE A 156 -2.71 -22.74 2.04
CA PHE A 156 -1.30 -23.08 1.75
C PHE A 156 -0.30 -22.35 2.65
N THR A 157 -0.67 -21.16 3.15
CA THR A 157 0.14 -20.39 4.11
C THR A 157 0.43 -21.17 5.41
N LYS A 158 -0.38 -22.17 5.75
CA LYS A 158 -0.17 -23.05 6.91
C LYS A 158 1.06 -23.96 6.74
N TYR A 159 1.40 -24.30 5.50
CA TYR A 159 2.46 -25.25 5.16
C TYR A 159 3.82 -24.58 4.87
N LEU A 160 3.89 -23.25 5.00
CA LEU A 160 5.09 -22.44 4.78
C LEU A 160 5.57 -21.86 6.12
N PRO A 161 6.43 -22.57 6.87
CA PRO A 161 6.77 -22.21 8.26
C PRO A 161 7.70 -20.99 8.39
N ALA A 162 8.38 -20.60 7.31
CA ALA A 162 9.29 -19.45 7.27
C ALA A 162 8.69 -18.21 6.57
N LEU A 163 7.46 -18.32 6.02
CA LEU A 163 6.88 -17.26 5.20
C LEU A 163 6.65 -16.00 6.01
N ARG A 164 7.31 -14.91 5.63
CA ARG A 164 7.29 -13.60 6.26
C ARG A 164 6.42 -12.62 5.48
N VAL A 165 6.56 -12.61 4.15
CA VAL A 165 5.86 -11.67 3.25
C VAL A 165 5.07 -12.44 2.21
N LEU A 166 3.78 -12.14 2.11
CA LEU A 166 2.91 -12.68 1.08
C LEU A 166 2.25 -11.53 0.31
N ASN A 167 2.43 -11.51 -1.00
CA ASN A 167 1.73 -10.58 -1.88
C ASN A 167 0.66 -11.29 -2.72
N MET A 168 -0.59 -10.97 -2.44
CA MET A 168 -1.80 -11.45 -3.12
C MET A 168 -2.55 -10.31 -3.81
N SER A 169 -1.85 -9.20 -4.10
CA SER A 169 -2.46 -8.01 -4.68
C SER A 169 -2.90 -8.21 -6.13
N PHE A 170 -3.85 -7.41 -6.60
CA PHE A 170 -4.34 -7.44 -7.99
C PHE A 170 -4.80 -8.82 -8.47
N ASN A 171 -5.40 -9.61 -7.57
CA ASN A 171 -5.91 -10.95 -7.90
C ASN A 171 -7.42 -10.96 -8.15
N SER A 172 -8.10 -9.80 -8.06
CA SER A 172 -9.55 -9.70 -8.22
C SER A 172 -10.34 -10.66 -7.29
N ILE A 173 -9.79 -10.98 -6.12
CA ILE A 173 -10.36 -11.96 -5.18
C ILE A 173 -11.70 -11.44 -4.64
N ASN A 174 -12.79 -12.07 -5.04
CA ASN A 174 -14.16 -11.72 -4.63
C ASN A 174 -14.93 -12.88 -3.98
N THR A 175 -14.44 -14.12 -4.13
CA THR A 175 -14.95 -15.34 -3.50
C THR A 175 -13.76 -16.23 -3.14
N LEU A 176 -13.88 -17.03 -2.08
CA LEU A 176 -12.84 -17.96 -1.63
C LEU A 176 -13.47 -19.24 -1.07
N THR A 177 -12.83 -20.38 -1.28
CA THR A 177 -13.18 -21.62 -0.56
C THR A 177 -12.70 -21.51 0.89
N THR A 178 -11.49 -20.99 1.08
CA THR A 178 -10.93 -20.71 2.42
C THR A 178 -11.71 -19.60 3.13
N LYS A 179 -12.20 -19.91 4.33
CA LYS A 179 -12.88 -18.94 5.21
C LYS A 179 -11.96 -18.27 6.22
N GLN A 180 -10.85 -18.91 6.55
CA GLN A 180 -9.86 -18.47 7.54
C GLN A 180 -8.47 -18.87 7.06
N MET A 181 -7.58 -17.90 6.88
CA MET A 181 -6.17 -18.14 6.55
C MET A 181 -5.37 -18.38 7.83
N HIS A 182 -4.44 -19.32 7.78
CA HIS A 182 -3.63 -19.70 8.93
C HIS A 182 -2.15 -19.51 8.62
N SER A 183 -1.44 -18.79 9.49
CA SER A 183 0.02 -18.73 9.45
C SER A 183 0.59 -18.35 10.83
N LYS A 184 1.71 -18.99 11.18
CA LYS A 184 2.47 -18.68 12.40
C LYS A 184 3.67 -17.79 12.13
N SER A 185 4.07 -17.60 10.87
CA SER A 185 5.27 -16.86 10.48
C SER A 185 4.97 -15.56 9.75
N LEU A 186 3.81 -15.46 9.09
CA LEU A 186 3.50 -14.34 8.21
C LEU A 186 3.45 -13.03 9.00
N THR A 187 4.32 -12.08 8.65
CA THR A 187 4.39 -10.75 9.27
C THR A 187 3.77 -9.68 8.40
N GLU A 188 3.76 -9.86 7.08
CA GLU A 188 3.28 -8.89 6.11
C GLU A 188 2.38 -9.55 5.06
N LEU A 189 1.18 -8.99 4.90
CA LEU A 189 0.21 -9.40 3.88
C LEU A 189 -0.19 -8.21 3.03
N GLN A 190 0.17 -8.28 1.75
CA GLN A 190 -0.25 -7.33 0.73
C GLN A 190 -1.47 -7.91 0.01
N PHE A 191 -2.66 -7.37 0.28
CA PHE A 191 -3.94 -7.84 -0.26
C PHE A 191 -4.65 -6.77 -1.10
N THR A 192 -3.88 -5.86 -1.69
CA THR A 192 -4.40 -4.67 -2.37
C THR A 192 -5.15 -5.02 -3.65
N ARG A 193 -6.11 -4.18 -4.05
CA ARG A 193 -6.86 -4.34 -5.32
C ARG A 193 -7.52 -5.71 -5.49
N ASN A 194 -8.15 -6.17 -4.42
CA ASN A 194 -9.08 -7.28 -4.43
C ASN A 194 -10.51 -6.76 -4.14
N TYR A 195 -11.42 -7.64 -3.74
CA TYR A 195 -12.82 -7.31 -3.44
C TYR A 195 -13.19 -7.73 -2.02
N LEU A 196 -12.32 -7.46 -1.04
CA LEU A 196 -12.59 -7.76 0.37
C LEU A 196 -13.88 -7.09 0.88
N GLY A 197 -14.21 -5.90 0.36
CA GLY A 197 -15.48 -5.24 0.65
C GLY A 197 -16.72 -6.03 0.19
N THR A 198 -16.60 -6.90 -0.82
CA THR A 198 -17.65 -7.84 -1.21
C THR A 198 -17.67 -9.03 -0.26
N LEU A 199 -16.51 -9.63 0.04
CA LEU A 199 -16.39 -10.77 0.96
C LEU A 199 -17.00 -10.47 2.34
N TRP A 200 -16.75 -9.28 2.90
CA TRP A 200 -17.31 -8.90 4.22
C TRP A 200 -18.80 -8.55 4.20
N LYS A 201 -19.41 -8.37 3.03
CA LYS A 201 -20.86 -8.14 2.87
C LYS A 201 -21.65 -9.44 2.70
N GLU A 202 -20.97 -10.58 2.60
CA GLU A 202 -21.63 -11.88 2.51
C GLU A 202 -22.54 -12.13 3.70
N LYS A 203 -23.76 -12.59 3.43
CA LYS A 203 -24.84 -12.66 4.42
C LYS A 203 -24.53 -13.60 5.59
N ASP A 204 -23.75 -14.64 5.32
CA ASP A 204 -23.35 -15.64 6.32
C ASP A 204 -22.20 -15.16 7.22
N GLY A 205 -21.57 -14.02 6.89
CA GLY A 205 -20.43 -13.47 7.62
C GLY A 205 -19.19 -14.37 7.62
N THR A 206 -19.12 -15.37 6.74
CA THR A 206 -18.09 -16.42 6.82
C THR A 206 -16.67 -15.90 6.64
N TYR A 207 -16.48 -14.82 5.88
CA TYR A 207 -15.17 -14.22 5.62
C TYR A 207 -14.75 -13.13 6.61
N LYS A 208 -15.57 -12.83 7.62
CA LYS A 208 -15.22 -11.85 8.65
C LYS A 208 -13.98 -12.24 9.46
N ARG A 209 -13.67 -13.54 9.51
CA ARG A 209 -12.52 -14.14 10.21
C ARG A 209 -11.36 -14.51 9.26
N LEU A 210 -11.38 -14.02 8.02
CA LEU A 210 -10.43 -14.44 6.99
C LEU A 210 -8.96 -14.30 7.44
N PHE A 211 -8.63 -13.27 8.21
CA PHE A 211 -7.26 -12.98 8.63
C PHE A 211 -6.98 -13.32 10.10
N THR A 212 -7.94 -13.88 10.84
CA THR A 212 -7.85 -14.03 12.31
C THR A 212 -6.66 -14.87 12.75
N ASP A 213 -6.36 -15.96 12.03
CA ASP A 213 -5.30 -16.90 12.41
C ASP A 213 -3.92 -16.57 11.79
N LEU A 214 -3.75 -15.35 11.30
CA LEU A 214 -2.45 -14.77 10.92
C LEU A 214 -1.80 -14.14 12.15
N THR A 215 -1.44 -15.00 13.11
CA THR A 215 -1.18 -14.62 14.51
C THR A 215 0.05 -13.74 14.77
N ASN A 216 0.95 -13.63 13.80
CA ASN A 216 2.15 -12.79 13.85
C ASN A 216 2.12 -11.63 12.84
N LEU A 217 0.96 -11.37 12.22
CA LEU A 217 0.83 -10.31 11.22
C LEU A 217 0.99 -8.93 11.87
N THR A 218 1.92 -8.14 11.33
CA THR A 218 2.25 -6.78 11.77
C THR A 218 1.92 -5.73 10.72
N ILE A 219 1.95 -6.10 9.43
CA ILE A 219 1.60 -5.21 8.32
C ILE A 219 0.47 -5.85 7.52
N LEU A 220 -0.64 -5.14 7.42
CA LEU A 220 -1.77 -5.52 6.58
C LEU A 220 -2.12 -4.38 5.64
N ASP A 221 -1.98 -4.63 4.34
CA ASP A 221 -2.44 -3.72 3.29
C ASP A 221 -3.69 -4.28 2.60
N ILE A 222 -4.83 -3.66 2.90
CA ILE A 222 -6.13 -3.93 2.29
C ILE A 222 -6.63 -2.70 1.51
N SER A 223 -5.71 -1.88 0.99
CA SER A 223 -6.03 -0.76 0.12
C SER A 223 -6.71 -1.20 -1.17
N TYR A 224 -7.49 -0.30 -1.78
CA TYR A 224 -8.19 -0.58 -3.05
C TYR A 224 -9.12 -1.81 -3.04
N ASN A 225 -9.74 -2.15 -1.92
CA ASN A 225 -10.60 -3.34 -1.77
C ASN A 225 -12.11 -3.05 -1.87
N LYS A 226 -12.49 -1.83 -2.28
CA LYS A 226 -13.88 -1.37 -2.40
C LYS A 226 -14.66 -1.51 -1.08
N ILE A 227 -13.98 -1.39 0.06
CA ILE A 227 -14.57 -1.49 1.40
C ILE A 227 -15.39 -0.22 1.65
N ALA A 228 -16.69 -0.36 1.85
CA ALA A 228 -17.59 0.77 2.13
C ALA A 228 -17.81 1.00 3.64
N LYS A 229 -17.80 -0.07 4.42
CA LYS A 229 -17.87 -0.08 5.88
C LYS A 229 -17.11 -1.32 6.36
N ILE A 230 -16.34 -1.18 7.45
CA ILE A 230 -15.79 -2.33 8.18
C ILE A 230 -16.86 -2.79 9.17
N PRO A 231 -17.34 -4.04 9.11
CA PRO A 231 -18.31 -4.54 10.09
C PRO A 231 -17.75 -4.47 11.52
N ASP A 232 -18.58 -4.12 12.49
CA ASP A 232 -18.14 -3.80 13.86
C ASP A 232 -17.43 -4.98 14.56
N ASP A 233 -17.83 -6.22 14.25
CA ASP A 233 -17.21 -7.44 14.77
C ASP A 233 -15.86 -7.77 14.10
N VAL A 234 -15.60 -7.27 12.88
CA VAL A 234 -14.36 -7.55 12.15
C VAL A 234 -13.14 -6.93 12.83
N TYR A 235 -13.29 -5.80 13.53
CA TYR A 235 -12.18 -5.19 14.27
C TYR A 235 -11.60 -6.15 15.33
N GLY A 236 -12.46 -6.92 16.02
CA GLY A 236 -12.03 -7.94 16.97
C GLY A 236 -11.44 -9.20 16.32
N TYR A 237 -11.69 -9.42 15.03
CA TYR A 237 -11.20 -10.58 14.27
C TYR A 237 -9.93 -10.31 13.48
N LEU A 238 -9.56 -9.04 13.27
CA LEU A 238 -8.29 -8.69 12.63
C LEU A 238 -7.10 -9.03 13.55
N PRO A 239 -5.90 -9.29 13.00
CA PRO A 239 -4.73 -9.58 13.82
C PRO A 239 -4.42 -8.44 14.81
N GLN A 240 -4.27 -8.77 16.08
CA GLN A 240 -4.11 -7.76 17.14
C GLN A 240 -2.66 -7.27 17.33
N LYS A 241 -1.70 -7.88 16.62
CA LYS A 241 -0.28 -7.45 16.58
C LYS A 241 0.02 -6.47 15.45
N LEU A 242 -1.01 -5.93 14.79
CA LEU A 242 -0.82 -4.98 13.70
C LEU A 242 -0.09 -3.72 14.19
N ILE A 243 0.97 -3.38 13.48
CA ILE A 243 1.76 -2.16 13.62
C ILE A 243 1.40 -1.18 12.50
N ARG A 244 1.15 -1.68 11.28
CA ARG A 244 0.74 -0.87 10.12
C ARG A 244 -0.52 -1.44 9.50
N LEU A 245 -1.53 -0.59 9.35
CA LEU A 245 -2.79 -0.92 8.71
C LEU A 245 -3.09 0.09 7.60
N HIS A 246 -3.07 -0.40 6.36
CA HIS A 246 -3.39 0.39 5.18
C HIS A 246 -4.78 0.02 4.67
N ILE A 247 -5.72 0.98 4.73
CA ILE A 247 -7.09 0.85 4.23
C ILE A 247 -7.41 2.02 3.27
N ASN A 248 -6.38 2.65 2.73
CA ASN A 248 -6.49 3.75 1.78
C ASN A 248 -7.09 3.32 0.43
N HIS A 249 -7.55 4.31 -0.34
CA HIS A 249 -8.21 4.08 -1.65
C HIS A 249 -9.39 3.10 -1.58
N ASN A 250 -10.14 3.12 -0.49
CA ASN A 250 -11.38 2.37 -0.34
C ASN A 250 -12.59 3.29 -0.55
N LYS A 251 -13.75 2.92 -0.02
CA LYS A 251 -14.99 3.70 -0.10
C LYS A 251 -15.57 3.92 1.30
N LEU A 252 -14.73 3.97 2.33
CA LEU A 252 -15.16 4.16 3.70
C LEU A 252 -15.85 5.51 3.85
N ASN A 253 -17.11 5.50 4.22
CA ASN A 253 -17.89 6.70 4.53
C ASN A 253 -18.00 6.96 6.04
N ASP A 254 -17.66 5.96 6.85
CA ASP A 254 -17.67 5.98 8.30
C ASP A 254 -16.53 5.09 8.84
N PHE A 255 -16.02 5.44 10.02
CA PHE A 255 -14.98 4.71 10.74
C PHE A 255 -15.24 4.77 12.25
N VAL A 256 -15.34 3.60 12.89
CA VAL A 256 -15.63 3.49 14.33
C VAL A 256 -14.34 3.62 15.12
N TRP A 257 -13.99 4.85 15.51
CA TRP A 257 -12.71 5.17 16.15
C TRP A 257 -12.44 4.42 17.46
N ASP A 258 -13.47 4.14 18.25
CA ASP A 258 -13.32 3.39 19.51
C ASP A 258 -12.84 1.94 19.30
N ASN A 259 -13.06 1.37 18.11
CA ASN A 259 -12.56 0.04 17.78
C ASN A 259 -11.04 0.01 17.53
N LEU A 260 -10.35 1.15 17.52
CA LEU A 260 -8.89 1.16 17.58
C LEU A 260 -8.36 0.54 18.89
N GLN A 261 -9.20 0.38 19.92
CA GLN A 261 -8.83 -0.26 21.18
C GLN A 261 -8.35 -1.70 21.00
N PHE A 262 -8.73 -2.38 19.90
CA PHE A 262 -8.25 -3.73 19.61
C PHE A 262 -6.77 -3.73 19.18
N PHE A 263 -6.28 -2.67 18.53
CA PHE A 263 -4.95 -2.61 17.94
C PHE A 263 -3.93 -1.89 18.83
N HIS A 264 -3.56 -2.52 19.95
CA HIS A 264 -2.66 -1.90 20.94
C HIS A 264 -1.25 -1.54 20.42
N GLN A 265 -0.79 -2.19 19.36
CA GLN A 265 0.55 -1.99 18.77
C GLN A 265 0.52 -1.10 17.52
N LEU A 266 -0.65 -0.58 17.12
CA LEU A 266 -0.79 0.14 15.87
C LEU A 266 -0.05 1.48 15.92
N GLU A 267 0.92 1.64 15.03
CA GLU A 267 1.72 2.85 14.88
C GLU A 267 1.31 3.68 13.66
N VAL A 268 0.89 3.00 12.57
CA VAL A 268 0.53 3.66 11.31
C VAL A 268 -0.85 3.21 10.87
N LEU A 269 -1.75 4.18 10.70
CA LEU A 269 -3.07 4.00 10.13
C LEU A 269 -3.23 4.89 8.91
N ASP A 270 -3.39 4.27 7.74
CA ASP A 270 -3.64 4.98 6.48
C ASP A 270 -5.08 4.79 6.03
N LEU A 271 -5.87 5.85 6.15
CA LEU A 271 -7.26 5.98 5.72
C LEU A 271 -7.40 6.97 4.55
N SER A 272 -6.29 7.34 3.90
CA SER A 272 -6.31 8.31 2.81
C SER A 272 -7.12 7.84 1.61
N TYR A 273 -7.60 8.76 0.77
CA TYR A 273 -8.41 8.44 -0.42
C TYR A 273 -9.64 7.57 -0.10
N ASN A 274 -10.37 7.91 0.96
CA ASN A 274 -11.69 7.37 1.26
C ASN A 274 -12.75 8.48 1.08
N VAL A 275 -13.96 8.28 1.61
CA VAL A 275 -15.06 9.25 1.52
C VAL A 275 -15.57 9.62 2.92
N LEU A 276 -14.66 9.64 3.91
CA LEU A 276 -14.96 10.02 5.29
C LEU A 276 -15.38 11.48 5.33
N THR A 277 -16.45 11.79 6.06
CA THR A 277 -17.04 13.14 6.11
C THR A 277 -16.92 13.81 7.47
N ASN A 278 -16.98 13.04 8.56
CA ASN A 278 -16.73 13.52 9.90
C ASN A 278 -15.73 12.62 10.61
N VAL A 279 -15.02 13.19 11.57
CA VAL A 279 -14.08 12.49 12.43
C VAL A 279 -14.47 12.75 13.87
N THR A 280 -15.00 11.72 14.53
CA THR A 280 -15.44 11.84 15.92
C THR A 280 -14.27 11.72 16.88
N GLY A 281 -14.45 12.22 18.11
CA GLY A 281 -13.51 12.08 19.21
C GLY A 281 -12.96 10.65 19.36
N ILE A 282 -11.63 10.47 19.29
CA ILE A 282 -11.01 9.21 19.72
C ILE A 282 -10.98 9.21 21.26
N ASN A 283 -11.69 8.27 21.88
CA ASN A 283 -11.88 8.23 23.32
C ASN A 283 -10.54 8.24 24.11
N SER A 284 -10.45 9.12 25.12
CA SER A 284 -9.23 9.36 25.91
C SER A 284 -8.83 8.21 26.83
N ASN A 285 -9.74 7.26 27.08
CA ASN A 285 -9.51 6.15 28.01
C ASN A 285 -8.59 5.06 27.43
N SER A 286 -8.22 5.17 26.16
CA SER A 286 -7.30 4.26 25.49
C SER A 286 -6.12 5.07 24.96
N THR A 287 -4.90 4.74 25.41
CA THR A 287 -3.67 5.29 24.85
C THR A 287 -3.26 4.45 23.66
N TYR A 288 -3.26 5.05 22.48
CA TYR A 288 -2.83 4.37 21.26
C TYR A 288 -1.35 4.66 20.99
N ASN A 289 -0.63 3.65 20.50
CA ASN A 289 0.74 3.79 19.99
C ASN A 289 0.79 4.48 18.61
N LEU A 290 -0.34 5.01 18.15
CA LEU A 290 -0.48 5.59 16.82
C LEU A 290 0.43 6.82 16.69
N THR A 291 1.40 6.74 15.79
CA THR A 291 2.36 7.81 15.49
C THR A 291 2.05 8.53 14.19
N VAL A 292 1.43 7.82 13.23
CA VAL A 292 1.05 8.36 11.92
C VAL A 292 -0.40 8.05 11.63
N LEU A 293 -1.18 9.11 11.39
CA LEU A 293 -2.56 9.02 10.92
C LEU A 293 -2.71 9.78 9.60
N ASP A 294 -3.00 9.04 8.54
CA ASP A 294 -3.27 9.62 7.22
C ASP A 294 -4.77 9.64 6.92
N LEU A 295 -5.35 10.83 6.92
CA LEU A 295 -6.74 11.11 6.57
C LEU A 295 -6.83 11.99 5.30
N SER A 296 -5.73 12.12 4.56
CA SER A 296 -5.70 12.97 3.37
C SER A 296 -6.62 12.45 2.27
N HIS A 297 -7.06 13.33 1.36
CA HIS A 297 -7.95 12.96 0.25
C HIS A 297 -9.27 12.30 0.71
N ASN A 298 -9.91 12.86 1.74
CA ASN A 298 -11.26 12.48 2.16
C ASN A 298 -12.26 13.64 1.91
N HIS A 299 -13.43 13.59 2.53
CA HIS A 299 -14.46 14.63 2.47
C HIS A 299 -14.69 15.27 3.85
N ILE A 300 -13.66 15.27 4.70
CA ILE A 300 -13.78 15.71 6.09
C ILE A 300 -13.99 17.22 6.10
N PHE A 301 -15.13 17.65 6.63
CA PHE A 301 -15.47 19.08 6.74
C PHE A 301 -15.44 19.61 8.17
N HIS A 302 -15.44 18.71 9.16
CA HIS A 302 -15.40 19.05 10.57
C HIS A 302 -14.49 18.07 11.33
N LEU A 303 -13.85 18.55 12.40
CA LEU A 303 -13.08 17.76 13.36
C LEU A 303 -13.67 18.02 14.74
N ASP A 304 -14.13 16.98 15.42
CA ASP A 304 -14.69 17.12 16.76
C ASP A 304 -13.65 17.67 17.76
N ASN A 305 -14.13 18.42 18.75
CA ASN A 305 -13.31 18.89 19.87
C ASN A 305 -12.73 17.68 20.61
N GLY A 306 -11.40 17.64 20.72
CA GLY A 306 -10.72 16.51 21.34
C GLY A 306 -10.65 15.24 20.48
N PHE A 307 -10.78 15.34 19.15
CA PHE A 307 -10.44 14.26 18.21
C PHE A 307 -9.16 13.51 18.59
N LEU A 308 -8.14 14.25 19.00
CA LEU A 308 -6.82 13.70 19.31
C LEU A 308 -6.67 13.24 20.76
N ASN A 309 -7.76 13.18 21.52
CA ASN A 309 -7.68 12.94 22.96
C ASN A 309 -7.17 11.55 23.35
N GLY A 310 -7.40 10.52 22.52
CA GLY A 310 -6.87 9.17 22.76
C GLY A 310 -5.45 8.94 22.22
N VAL A 311 -5.04 9.64 21.15
CA VAL A 311 -3.82 9.35 20.37
C VAL A 311 -2.61 10.14 20.87
N LYS A 312 -2.19 9.88 22.10
CA LYS A 312 -1.11 10.63 22.78
C LYS A 312 0.27 10.53 22.11
N SER A 313 0.51 9.49 21.31
CA SER A 313 1.79 9.26 20.64
C SER A 313 1.86 9.84 19.22
N LEU A 314 0.82 10.56 18.78
CA LEU A 314 0.68 10.99 17.40
C LEU A 314 1.70 12.07 17.04
N LYS A 315 2.52 11.78 16.03
CA LYS A 315 3.57 12.69 15.54
C LYS A 315 3.22 13.31 14.20
N ILE A 316 2.55 12.54 13.33
CA ILE A 316 2.23 12.97 11.97
C ILE A 316 0.74 12.81 11.74
N LEU A 317 0.06 13.93 11.51
CA LEU A 317 -1.34 13.97 11.10
C LEU A 317 -1.44 14.56 9.70
N LYS A 318 -2.08 13.81 8.78
CA LYS A 318 -2.34 14.31 7.43
C LYS A 318 -3.82 14.52 7.19
N LEU A 319 -4.19 15.76 6.95
CA LEU A 319 -5.56 16.21 6.66
C LEU A 319 -5.65 16.97 5.32
N GLY A 320 -4.58 16.98 4.53
CA GLY A 320 -4.58 17.64 3.22
C GLY A 320 -5.64 17.07 2.27
N TYR A 321 -6.10 17.88 1.31
CA TYR A 321 -7.11 17.50 0.33
C TYR A 321 -8.43 17.04 0.97
N ASN A 322 -8.91 17.77 1.98
CA ASN A 322 -10.22 17.56 2.61
C ASN A 322 -11.14 18.77 2.33
N LYS A 323 -12.20 18.93 3.13
CA LYS A 323 -13.20 19.98 3.04
C LYS A 323 -13.25 20.84 4.31
N LEU A 324 -12.16 20.89 5.07
CA LEU A 324 -12.07 21.68 6.29
C LEU A 324 -12.17 23.17 5.97
N THR A 325 -13.11 23.86 6.61
CA THR A 325 -13.28 25.31 6.47
C THR A 325 -12.64 26.05 7.64
N THR A 326 -12.76 25.53 8.85
CA THR A 326 -12.14 26.06 10.06
C THR A 326 -11.56 24.91 10.88
N ILE A 327 -10.56 25.21 11.71
CA ILE A 327 -10.10 24.30 12.74
C ILE A 327 -10.02 25.11 14.02
N ASN A 328 -10.52 24.57 15.13
CA ASN A 328 -10.47 25.25 16.41
C ASN A 328 -9.18 24.87 17.15
N GLU A 329 -8.59 25.77 17.93
CA GLU A 329 -7.47 25.43 18.83
C GLU A 329 -7.82 24.25 19.73
N SER A 330 -9.09 24.16 20.16
CA SER A 330 -9.57 23.07 21.01
C SER A 330 -9.54 21.68 20.36
N THR A 331 -9.45 21.59 19.03
CA THR A 331 -9.17 20.34 18.33
C THR A 331 -7.77 19.81 18.67
N PHE A 332 -6.82 20.72 18.91
CA PHE A 332 -5.41 20.46 19.18
C PHE A 332 -4.98 20.86 20.60
N GLN A 333 -5.93 20.95 21.56
CA GLN A 333 -5.67 21.54 22.89
C GLN A 333 -4.29 21.15 23.44
N PRO A 334 -3.53 22.12 23.95
CA PRO A 334 -2.16 21.91 24.37
C PRO A 334 -2.12 20.85 25.47
N ARG A 335 -1.61 19.68 25.12
CA ARG A 335 -1.25 18.64 26.07
C ARG A 335 0.27 18.68 26.22
N PRO A 336 0.79 18.95 27.43
CA PRO A 336 2.24 18.90 27.69
C PRO A 336 2.90 17.57 27.28
N GLU A 337 2.11 16.50 27.16
CA GLU A 337 2.55 15.12 26.91
C GLU A 337 2.35 14.62 25.47
N SER A 338 1.67 15.39 24.59
CA SER A 338 1.26 14.92 23.25
C SER A 338 1.31 16.06 22.25
N GLN A 339 2.46 16.26 21.63
CA GLN A 339 2.65 17.27 20.59
C GLN A 339 2.80 16.59 19.22
N ILE A 340 1.95 16.99 18.28
CA ILE A 340 2.10 16.60 16.87
C ILE A 340 3.31 17.33 16.32
N ASP A 341 4.26 16.60 15.71
CA ASP A 341 5.44 17.15 15.08
C ASP A 341 5.12 17.81 13.73
N THR A 342 4.29 17.14 12.92
CA THR A 342 3.98 17.59 11.55
C THR A 342 2.49 17.44 11.22
N LEU A 343 1.90 18.54 10.76
CA LEU A 343 0.49 18.63 10.36
C LEU A 343 0.37 19.05 8.89
N TYR A 344 -0.27 18.22 8.07
CA TYR A 344 -0.50 18.51 6.64
C TYR A 344 -1.93 19.00 6.43
N LEU A 345 -2.09 20.21 5.86
CA LEU A 345 -3.39 20.88 5.68
C LEU A 345 -3.63 21.36 4.25
N GLN A 346 -2.69 21.11 3.34
CA GLN A 346 -2.75 21.62 1.98
C GLN A 346 -4.09 21.32 1.30
N LYS A 347 -4.57 22.24 0.46
CA LYS A 347 -5.78 22.03 -0.35
C LYS A 347 -7.05 21.73 0.48
N ASN A 348 -7.24 22.45 1.58
CA ASN A 348 -8.52 22.58 2.26
C ASN A 348 -9.14 23.96 1.99
N PRO A 349 -10.48 24.06 1.89
CA PRO A 349 -11.18 25.31 1.59
C PRO A 349 -11.33 26.20 2.83
N PHE A 350 -10.23 26.70 3.39
CA PHE A 350 -10.26 27.45 4.65
C PHE A 350 -11.04 28.77 4.53
N GLN A 351 -11.82 29.08 5.57
CA GLN A 351 -12.52 30.34 5.75
C GLN A 351 -11.67 31.28 6.60
N CYS A 352 -11.10 32.30 5.97
CA CYS A 352 -10.31 33.34 6.62
C CYS A 352 -11.18 34.47 7.14
N THR A 353 -11.89 34.17 8.23
CA THR A 353 -12.63 35.13 9.07
C THR A 353 -11.99 35.18 10.45
N CYS A 354 -12.58 35.96 11.37
CA CYS A 354 -12.13 36.01 12.76
C CYS A 354 -12.24 34.67 13.49
N ASP A 355 -13.03 33.73 12.99
CA ASP A 355 -13.08 32.35 13.50
C ASP A 355 -11.77 31.58 13.30
N SER A 356 -10.93 32.01 12.36
CA SER A 356 -9.60 31.42 12.13
C SER A 356 -8.52 32.00 13.06
N LEU A 357 -8.83 33.01 13.87
CA LEU A 357 -7.86 33.72 14.71
C LEU A 357 -7.14 32.77 15.67
N ASP A 358 -7.90 32.00 16.45
CA ASP A 358 -7.35 31.08 17.46
C ASP A 358 -6.40 30.06 16.82
N PHE A 359 -6.76 29.56 15.64
CA PHE A 359 -5.94 28.59 14.91
C PHE A 359 -4.65 29.20 14.37
N ILE A 360 -4.70 30.43 13.84
CA ILE A 360 -3.52 31.17 13.38
C ILE A 360 -2.56 31.39 14.56
N LEU A 361 -3.07 31.88 15.69
CA LEU A 361 -2.27 32.09 16.91
C LEU A 361 -1.68 30.78 17.43
N TRP A 362 -2.43 29.68 17.36
CA TRP A 362 -1.93 28.37 17.74
C TRP A 362 -0.77 27.91 16.83
N ILE A 363 -0.84 28.12 15.51
CA ILE A 363 0.26 27.80 14.59
C ILE A 363 1.53 28.57 14.98
N GLU A 364 1.41 29.87 15.24
CA GLU A 364 2.54 30.74 15.57
C GLU A 364 3.20 30.37 16.90
N ASN A 365 2.42 29.93 17.89
CA ASN A 365 2.90 29.64 19.24
C ASN A 365 3.31 28.17 19.48
N SER A 366 2.85 27.23 18.65
CA SER A 366 3.05 25.78 18.90
C SER A 366 4.37 25.22 18.36
N GLY A 367 5.05 25.90 17.44
CA GLY A 367 6.27 25.38 16.78
C GLY A 367 6.01 24.18 15.86
N ILE A 368 4.75 23.88 15.53
CA ILE A 368 4.37 22.74 14.68
C ILE A 368 4.86 22.92 13.24
N LYS A 369 5.34 21.84 12.62
CA LYS A 369 5.72 21.86 11.21
C LYS A 369 4.49 21.70 10.32
N ILE A 370 4.14 22.75 9.57
CA ILE A 370 3.11 22.69 8.52
C ILE A 370 3.78 22.87 7.14
N PRO A 371 3.98 21.77 6.39
CA PRO A 371 4.56 21.85 5.05
C PRO A 371 3.69 22.70 4.13
N ARG A 372 4.33 23.54 3.30
CA ARG A 372 3.66 24.38 2.29
C ARG A 372 2.61 25.34 2.88
N LEU A 373 2.77 25.75 4.14
CA LEU A 373 1.87 26.69 4.83
C LEU A 373 1.60 27.99 4.05
N ILE A 374 2.61 28.53 3.36
CA ILE A 374 2.48 29.79 2.62
C ILE A 374 1.96 29.58 1.19
N THR A 375 2.06 28.38 0.63
CA THR A 375 1.80 28.12 -0.81
C THR A 375 0.55 27.30 -1.08
N GLU A 376 0.14 26.42 -0.16
CA GLU A 376 -1.00 25.50 -0.39
C GLU A 376 -2.02 25.46 0.74
N VAL A 377 -1.79 26.20 1.83
CA VAL A 377 -2.76 26.44 2.92
C VAL A 377 -3.30 27.86 2.74
N THR A 378 -4.28 28.00 1.84
CA THR A 378 -4.83 29.28 1.40
C THR A 378 -6.30 29.41 1.77
N CYS A 379 -6.78 30.65 1.83
CA CYS A 379 -8.18 30.97 2.03
C CYS A 379 -8.99 30.64 0.76
N GLU A 380 -10.16 30.03 0.93
CA GLU A 380 -11.18 29.89 -0.10
C GLU A 380 -12.25 30.98 0.05
N THR A 381 -12.63 31.29 1.29
CA THR A 381 -13.59 32.33 1.65
C THR A 381 -13.00 33.26 2.73
N PRO A 382 -13.49 34.50 2.87
CA PRO A 382 -14.36 35.24 1.93
C PRO A 382 -13.63 35.58 0.60
N ALA A 383 -14.40 35.98 -0.42
CA ALA A 383 -13.89 36.15 -1.80
C ALA A 383 -12.73 37.14 -1.94
N ASN A 384 -12.67 38.18 -1.08
CA ASN A 384 -11.59 39.16 -1.02
C ASN A 384 -10.27 38.62 -0.44
N GLN A 385 -10.32 37.47 0.24
CA GLN A 385 -9.15 36.76 0.77
C GLN A 385 -8.78 35.51 -0.03
N ARG A 386 -9.57 35.13 -1.03
CA ARG A 386 -9.36 33.92 -1.83
C ARG A 386 -7.92 33.83 -2.36
N ASP A 387 -7.37 32.62 -2.32
CA ASP A 387 -6.00 32.26 -2.74
C ASP A 387 -4.87 32.91 -1.94
N LYS A 388 -5.17 33.77 -0.96
CA LYS A 388 -4.15 34.29 -0.04
C LYS A 388 -3.80 33.24 1.01
N PRO A 389 -2.56 33.19 1.50
CA PRO A 389 -2.17 32.25 2.55
C PRO A 389 -2.93 32.52 3.85
N LEU A 390 -3.44 31.46 4.49
CA LEU A 390 -4.21 31.54 5.75
C LEU A 390 -3.44 32.30 6.83
N ILE A 391 -2.14 32.02 6.96
CA ILE A 391 -1.26 32.64 7.96
C ILE A 391 -1.04 34.15 7.74
N LYS A 392 -1.41 34.69 6.57
CA LYS A 392 -1.31 36.13 6.27
C LYS A 392 -2.62 36.88 6.50
N PHE A 393 -3.65 36.23 7.06
CA PHE A 393 -4.89 36.89 7.41
C PHE A 393 -4.64 37.97 8.47
N ASP A 394 -5.14 39.18 8.22
CA ASP A 394 -4.93 40.33 9.09
C ASP A 394 -5.85 40.26 10.31
N ILE A 395 -5.29 39.74 11.41
CA ILE A 395 -5.99 39.54 12.68
C ILE A 395 -6.47 40.86 13.32
N ASN A 396 -5.91 42.02 12.94
CA ASN A 396 -6.32 43.31 13.49
C ASN A 396 -7.74 43.71 13.06
N GLN A 397 -8.25 43.12 11.97
CA GLN A 397 -9.63 43.30 11.53
C GLN A 397 -10.64 42.75 12.56
N CYS A 398 -10.22 41.84 13.43
CA CYS A 398 -11.05 41.20 14.44
C CYS A 398 -11.10 41.93 15.78
N VAL A 399 -10.10 42.78 16.06
CA VAL A 399 -9.96 43.50 17.34
C VAL A 399 -10.80 44.79 17.36
N ASN A 400 -11.36 45.20 16.22
CA ASN A 400 -12.07 46.47 16.08
C ASN A 400 -13.59 46.24 15.98
N ASP A 401 -14.22 45.94 17.11
CA ASP A 401 -15.68 45.74 17.24
C ASP A 401 -16.52 46.90 16.65
N SER A 402 -15.93 48.09 16.49
CA SER A 402 -16.59 49.26 15.88
C SER A 402 -16.65 49.23 14.35
N LEU A 403 -15.83 48.41 13.68
CA LEU A 403 -15.77 48.28 12.21
C LEU A 403 -16.32 46.94 11.70
N ALA A 404 -16.38 45.91 12.55
CA ALA A 404 -16.94 44.60 12.18
C ALA A 404 -18.43 44.68 11.76
N PHE A 405 -19.18 45.67 12.27
CA PHE A 405 -20.58 45.92 11.93
C PHE A 405 -20.79 46.54 10.53
N LEU A 406 -19.72 47.00 9.86
CA LEU A 406 -19.78 47.62 8.52
C LEU A 406 -19.41 46.64 7.39
N ILE A 407 -19.01 45.40 7.72
CA ILE A 407 -18.56 44.38 6.74
C ILE A 407 -19.53 43.18 6.65
N TYR A 408 -20.56 43.13 7.51
CA TYR A 408 -21.78 42.31 7.33
C TYR A 408 -22.89 43.17 6.74
#